data_AF-A0A523GRV2-F1
#
_entry.id   AF-A0A523GRV2-F1
#
_cell.length_a   1.000
_cell.length_b   1.000
_cell.length_c   1.000
_cell.angle_alpha   90.00
_cell.angle_beta   90.00
_cell.angle_gamma   90.00
#
_symmetry.space_group_name_H-M   'P 1'
#
loop_
_entity.id
_entity.type
_entity.pdbx_description
1 polymer ?
#
loop_
_entity_poly.entity_id
_entity_poly.type
_entity_poly.pdbx_seq_one_letter_code
_entity_poly.pdbx_strand_id
1 'polypeptide(L)'
;MTNQLPKKTVGRKAAKFRGPECLNCSNTLELTDVYCSYCGQLNTTKSLVLKDFFGEFIGSIITYDSRFRHTLKDLLFRPGTITRNYVDGKRLTYANPFRFFLSVSIIYFLLSGIISSFSGTDNRFSKNGDVPNFELGATGDNIRIFTTPTDTVSYNSILRANGIPVDSIPGLENIPNKKEVDSLIELFNPLFKKKDTIQTYDYISEEHLDTLHWFPRILTRFELYIDFYKTTNIKDPLKALDSLKHDNTKYNRWMYAKNEGIDQARENPSDFFNYLIEKTPFFVFFFTPFYALFFWLIYSKKKYTYMEHMILIFHIFSFIFLVMLIIIVP
;
A
#
# COMPACT_ATOMS: atom_id res chain seq x y z
N MET A 1 39.43 10.08 -37.97
CA MET A 1 38.51 10.73 -36.99
C MET A 1 38.08 12.05 -37.60
N THR A 2 36.90 12.11 -38.21
CA THR A 2 36.38 13.36 -38.79
C THR A 2 36.02 14.33 -37.68
N ASN A 3 36.82 15.39 -37.52
CA ASN A 3 36.52 16.55 -36.68
C ASN A 3 35.24 17.22 -37.18
N GLN A 4 34.09 16.71 -36.75
CA GLN A 4 32.85 17.48 -36.82
C GLN A 4 33.00 18.64 -35.83
N LEU A 5 33.15 19.85 -36.37
CA LEU A 5 33.06 21.09 -35.60
C LEU A 5 31.82 21.01 -34.70
N PRO A 6 31.92 21.37 -33.41
CA PRO A 6 30.80 21.27 -32.49
C PRO A 6 29.60 22.04 -33.07
N LYS A 7 28.45 21.36 -33.11
CA LYS A 7 27.16 21.89 -33.58
C LYS A 7 27.00 23.32 -33.06
N LYS A 8 26.79 24.29 -33.95
CA LYS A 8 26.72 25.73 -33.61
C LYS A 8 25.75 25.93 -32.44
N THR A 9 26.30 26.12 -31.24
CA THR A 9 25.52 26.17 -30.00
C THR A 9 24.80 27.51 -29.93
N VAL A 10 23.47 27.48 -29.86
CA VAL A 10 22.62 28.68 -29.78
C VAL A 10 22.24 28.96 -28.31
N GLY A 11 21.91 30.22 -28.00
CA GLY A 11 21.46 30.63 -26.68
C GLY A 11 22.58 30.65 -25.63
N ARG A 12 22.28 30.20 -24.41
CA ARG A 12 23.22 30.21 -23.27
C ARG A 12 24.42 29.29 -23.44
N LYS A 13 24.37 28.33 -24.37
CA LYS A 13 25.47 27.40 -24.68
C LYS A 13 26.52 27.97 -25.64
N ALA A 14 26.28 29.17 -26.18
CA ALA A 14 27.16 29.81 -27.15
C ALA A 14 28.56 30.08 -26.58
N ALA A 15 29.60 29.88 -27.40
CA ALA A 15 31.00 30.02 -26.99
C ALA A 15 31.35 31.41 -26.40
N LYS A 16 30.69 32.48 -26.88
CA LYS A 16 30.91 33.84 -26.40
C LYS A 16 30.55 34.10 -24.93
N PHE A 17 29.80 33.19 -24.31
CA PHE A 17 29.40 33.30 -22.90
C PHE A 17 30.18 32.34 -21.99
N ARG A 18 31.25 31.70 -22.46
CA ARG A 18 32.00 30.74 -21.64
C ARG A 18 33.09 31.44 -20.83
N GLY A 19 33.34 30.94 -19.62
CA GLY A 19 34.43 31.38 -18.74
C GLY A 19 35.50 30.30 -18.55
N PRO A 20 36.69 30.69 -18.07
CA PRO A 20 37.79 29.77 -17.77
C PRO A 20 37.62 29.02 -16.43
N GLU A 21 36.61 29.37 -15.62
CA GLU A 21 36.37 28.78 -14.31
C GLU A 21 34.87 28.51 -14.10
N CYS A 22 34.55 27.42 -13.41
CA CYS A 22 33.19 27.05 -13.08
C CYS A 22 32.62 27.91 -11.96
N LEU A 23 31.48 28.56 -12.19
CA LEU A 23 30.82 29.43 -11.20
C LEU A 23 30.25 28.71 -9.96
N ASN A 24 30.12 27.37 -9.96
CA ASN A 24 29.62 26.59 -8.82
C ASN A 24 30.73 25.93 -8.00
N CYS A 25 31.72 25.31 -8.66
CA CYS A 25 32.74 24.50 -7.97
C CYS A 25 34.17 25.04 -8.14
N SER A 26 34.34 26.17 -8.83
CA SER A 26 35.63 26.81 -9.10
C SER A 26 36.66 25.94 -9.84
N ASN A 27 36.23 24.82 -10.41
CA ASN A 27 37.09 23.99 -11.27
C ASN A 27 37.49 24.78 -12.52
N THR A 28 38.74 24.62 -12.95
CA THR A 28 39.24 25.21 -14.19
C THR A 28 38.57 24.54 -15.40
N LEU A 29 38.18 25.34 -16.39
CA LEU A 29 37.44 24.91 -17.57
C LEU A 29 38.14 25.40 -18.85
N GLU A 30 38.07 24.60 -19.89
CA GLU A 30 38.46 25.05 -21.22
C GLU A 30 37.32 25.86 -21.87
N LEU A 31 37.65 26.82 -22.73
CA LEU A 31 36.65 27.60 -23.48
C LEU A 31 35.84 26.73 -24.46
N THR A 32 36.31 25.52 -24.75
CA THR A 32 35.60 24.48 -25.53
C THR A 32 34.51 23.80 -24.70
N ASP A 33 34.62 23.79 -23.37
CA ASP A 33 33.71 23.09 -22.47
C ASP A 33 32.35 23.79 -22.38
N VAL A 34 31.31 23.05 -22.75
CA VAL A 34 29.91 23.49 -22.60
C VAL A 34 29.43 23.29 -21.16
N TYR A 35 29.90 22.23 -20.51
CA TYR A 35 29.51 21.84 -19.16
C TYR A 35 30.76 21.53 -18.34
N CYS A 36 30.72 21.84 -17.04
CA CYS A 36 31.78 21.48 -16.11
C CYS A 36 31.87 19.96 -15.97
N SER A 37 33.06 19.40 -16.21
CA SER A 37 33.33 17.96 -16.07
C SER A 37 33.22 17.46 -14.63
N TYR A 38 33.46 18.33 -13.65
CA TYR A 38 33.41 17.99 -12.23
C TYR A 38 31.99 18.01 -11.65
N CYS A 39 31.26 19.13 -11.80
CA CYS A 39 29.94 19.31 -11.17
C CYS A 39 28.75 19.28 -12.14
N GLY A 40 28.98 19.22 -13.46
CA GLY A 40 27.92 19.16 -14.48
C GLY A 40 27.20 20.48 -14.76
N GLN A 41 27.56 21.59 -14.12
CA GLN A 41 26.95 22.91 -14.39
C GLN A 41 27.27 23.38 -15.81
N LEU A 42 26.30 24.00 -16.50
CA LEU A 42 26.51 24.68 -17.77
C LEU A 42 27.51 25.85 -17.62
N ASN A 43 28.56 25.89 -18.43
CA ASN A 43 29.53 26.99 -18.48
C ASN A 43 28.92 28.18 -19.24
N THR A 44 28.30 29.11 -18.52
CA THR A 44 27.72 30.32 -19.10
C THR A 44 27.78 31.52 -18.14
N THR A 45 28.26 32.66 -18.63
CA THR A 45 28.27 33.96 -17.96
C THR A 45 27.04 34.80 -18.31
N LYS A 46 26.18 34.33 -19.24
CA LYS A 46 24.94 35.01 -19.59
C LYS A 46 23.97 34.97 -18.40
N SER A 47 23.55 36.15 -17.94
CA SER A 47 22.52 36.30 -16.91
C SER A 47 21.21 35.62 -17.33
N LEU A 48 20.50 35.09 -16.33
CA LEU A 48 19.23 34.41 -16.52
C LEU A 48 18.14 35.43 -16.89
N VAL A 49 17.54 35.26 -18.07
CA VAL A 49 16.34 36.00 -18.47
C VAL A 49 15.12 35.10 -18.25
N LEU A 50 13.95 35.68 -17.93
CA LEU A 50 12.73 34.93 -17.65
C LEU A 50 12.38 33.89 -18.73
N LYS A 51 12.57 34.21 -20.01
CA LYS A 51 12.38 33.29 -21.14
C LYS A 51 13.37 32.11 -21.12
N ASP A 52 14.62 32.35 -20.75
CA ASP A 52 15.63 31.30 -20.62
C ASP A 52 15.29 30.39 -19.43
N PHE A 53 14.83 30.96 -18.31
CA PHE A 53 14.40 30.22 -17.14
C PHE A 53 13.21 29.30 -17.44
N PHE A 54 12.12 29.83 -18.01
CA PHE A 54 10.96 29.00 -18.38
C PHE A 54 11.29 28.02 -19.52
N GLY A 55 12.12 28.42 -20.49
CA GLY A 55 12.59 27.54 -21.56
C GLY A 55 13.44 26.38 -21.03
N GLU A 56 14.30 26.63 -20.05
CA GLU A 56 15.07 25.58 -19.36
C GLU A 56 14.21 24.76 -18.41
N PHE A 57 13.21 25.34 -17.75
CA PHE A 57 12.29 24.62 -16.88
C PHE A 57 11.35 23.69 -17.67
N ILE A 58 10.71 24.18 -18.73
CA ILE A 58 9.85 23.38 -19.61
C ILE A 58 10.70 22.44 -20.47
N GLY A 59 11.84 22.91 -20.98
CA GLY A 59 12.82 22.06 -21.65
C GLY A 59 13.37 20.99 -20.72
N SER A 60 13.53 21.28 -19.43
CA SER A 60 13.76 20.26 -18.41
C SER A 60 12.53 19.36 -18.34
N ILE A 61 11.35 19.77 -17.91
CA ILE A 61 10.17 18.89 -17.80
C ILE A 61 9.88 18.02 -19.05
N ILE A 62 10.07 18.54 -20.27
CA ILE A 62 9.79 17.84 -21.54
C ILE A 62 11.01 17.03 -22.07
N THR A 63 12.26 17.47 -21.85
CA THR A 63 13.50 16.76 -22.27
C THR A 63 14.10 15.90 -21.14
N TYR A 64 13.67 16.13 -19.90
CA TYR A 64 14.15 15.65 -18.60
C TYR A 64 13.06 14.86 -17.89
N ASP A 65 12.58 13.81 -18.53
CA ASP A 65 13.13 12.55 -18.01
C ASP A 65 13.12 11.50 -19.13
N SER A 66 14.08 11.61 -20.05
CA SER A 66 14.38 10.51 -20.96
C SER A 66 14.55 9.21 -20.18
N ARG A 67 15.10 9.26 -18.96
CA ARG A 67 15.24 8.09 -18.11
C ARG A 67 13.90 7.58 -17.61
N PHE A 68 12.95 8.45 -17.23
CA PHE A 68 11.58 8.06 -16.91
C PHE A 68 10.94 7.33 -18.08
N ARG A 69 11.02 7.86 -19.31
CA ARG A 69 10.43 7.20 -20.48
C ARG A 69 11.09 5.85 -20.79
N HIS A 70 12.42 5.77 -20.70
CA HIS A 70 13.14 4.49 -20.85
C HIS A 70 12.76 3.51 -19.74
N THR A 71 12.64 3.98 -18.50
CA THR A 71 12.25 3.17 -17.34
C THR A 71 10.81 2.69 -17.50
N LEU A 72 9.85 3.57 -17.78
CA LEU A 72 8.45 3.24 -18.01
C LEU A 72 8.29 2.18 -19.12
N LYS A 73 8.93 2.41 -20.27
CA LYS A 73 8.88 1.49 -21.42
C LYS A 73 9.52 0.15 -21.11
N ASP A 74 10.76 0.13 -20.61
CA ASP A 74 11.44 -1.13 -20.35
C ASP A 74 10.81 -1.88 -19.16
N LEU A 75 10.17 -1.18 -18.21
CA LEU A 75 9.52 -1.80 -17.07
C LEU A 75 8.25 -2.52 -17.50
N LEU A 76 7.44 -1.88 -18.36
CA LEU A 76 6.18 -2.45 -18.88
C LEU A 76 6.39 -3.54 -19.92
N PHE A 77 7.38 -3.38 -20.82
CA PHE A 77 7.48 -4.20 -22.01
C PHE A 77 8.73 -5.10 -22.05
N ARG A 78 9.68 -4.96 -21.11
CA ARG A 78 10.95 -5.71 -21.07
C ARG A 78 11.35 -6.08 -19.63
N PRO A 79 10.58 -6.95 -18.95
CA PRO A 79 10.76 -7.24 -17.53
C PRO A 79 12.21 -7.67 -17.21
N GLY A 80 12.74 -7.16 -16.09
CA GLY A 80 14.10 -7.47 -15.61
C GLY A 80 15.24 -6.75 -16.33
N THR A 81 15.01 -6.15 -17.50
CA THR A 81 16.07 -5.46 -18.29
C THR A 81 16.65 -4.26 -17.54
N ILE A 82 15.79 -3.47 -16.90
CA ILE A 82 16.21 -2.29 -16.14
C ILE A 82 17.10 -2.70 -14.98
N THR A 83 16.63 -3.65 -14.16
CA THR A 83 17.38 -4.15 -13.00
C THR A 83 18.75 -4.64 -13.43
N ARG A 84 18.83 -5.48 -14.47
CA ARG A 84 20.10 -5.99 -14.98
C ARG A 84 21.04 -4.87 -15.42
N ASN A 85 20.57 -3.98 -16.31
CA ASN A 85 21.40 -2.87 -16.80
C ASN A 85 21.83 -1.90 -15.68
N TYR A 86 20.98 -1.68 -14.67
CA TYR A 86 21.28 -0.79 -13.55
C TYR A 86 22.36 -1.38 -12.63
N VAL A 87 22.27 -2.69 -12.36
CA VAL A 87 23.27 -3.47 -11.63
C VAL A 87 24.59 -3.51 -12.41
N ASP A 88 24.55 -3.72 -13.72
CA ASP A 88 25.70 -3.69 -14.64
C ASP A 88 26.31 -2.29 -14.82
N GLY A 89 25.77 -1.25 -14.16
CA GLY A 89 26.36 0.09 -14.11
C GLY A 89 25.79 1.12 -15.09
N LYS A 90 24.82 0.77 -15.94
CA LYS A 90 24.14 1.69 -16.88
C LYS A 90 23.08 2.56 -16.16
N ARG A 91 23.48 3.26 -15.10
CA ARG A 91 22.60 3.96 -14.15
C ARG A 91 22.07 5.31 -14.66
N LEU A 92 22.69 5.89 -15.69
CA LEU A 92 22.27 7.17 -16.28
C LEU A 92 21.17 7.00 -17.35
N THR A 93 20.88 5.78 -17.78
CA THR A 93 19.82 5.49 -18.76
C THR A 93 18.44 5.41 -18.11
N TYR A 94 18.39 4.97 -16.84
CA TYR A 94 17.16 4.69 -16.10
C TYR A 94 16.99 5.63 -14.91
N ALA A 95 15.74 5.83 -14.50
CA ALA A 95 15.43 6.58 -13.30
C ALA A 95 16.02 5.86 -12.09
N ASN A 96 16.33 6.60 -11.02
CA ASN A 96 16.79 5.97 -9.79
C ASN A 96 15.69 5.04 -9.25
N PRO A 97 15.96 3.75 -8.97
CA PRO A 97 14.93 2.76 -8.64
C PRO A 97 14.09 3.15 -7.42
N PHE A 98 14.74 3.61 -6.35
CA PHE A 98 14.06 4.05 -5.14
C PHE A 98 13.17 5.27 -5.39
N ARG A 99 13.70 6.29 -6.08
CA ARG A 99 12.93 7.50 -6.40
C ARG A 99 11.75 7.18 -7.31
N PHE A 100 11.95 6.34 -8.33
CA PHE A 100 10.90 5.94 -9.26
C PHE A 100 9.80 5.16 -8.54
N PHE A 101 10.16 4.20 -7.69
CA PHE A 101 9.23 3.48 -6.82
C PHE A 101 8.42 4.40 -5.92
N LEU A 102 9.08 5.33 -5.21
CA LEU A 102 8.41 6.31 -4.37
C LEU A 102 7.42 7.16 -5.17
N SER A 103 7.86 7.70 -6.31
CA SER A 103 7.02 8.54 -7.18
C SER A 103 5.80 7.80 -7.70
N VAL A 104 5.96 6.60 -8.26
CA VAL A 104 4.83 5.82 -8.80
C VAL A 104 3.85 5.42 -7.69
N SER A 105 4.36 5.04 -6.52
CA SER A 105 3.51 4.72 -5.36
C SER A 105 2.70 5.94 -4.92
N ILE A 106 3.33 7.10 -4.74
CA ILE A 106 2.64 8.34 -4.35
C ILE A 106 1.57 8.70 -5.38
N ILE A 107 1.89 8.64 -6.67
CA ILE A 107 0.92 8.93 -7.74
C ILE A 107 -0.25 7.94 -7.68
N TYR A 108 0.02 6.64 -7.55
CA TYR A 108 -1.02 5.61 -7.46
C TYR A 108 -1.98 5.87 -6.30
N PHE A 109 -1.47 6.10 -5.09
CA PHE A 109 -2.32 6.30 -3.92
C PHE A 109 -3.06 7.64 -3.94
N LEU A 110 -2.45 8.70 -4.47
CA LEU A 110 -3.14 9.97 -4.67
C LEU A 110 -4.29 9.83 -5.67
N LEU A 111 -4.05 9.20 -6.83
CA LEU A 111 -5.09 8.99 -7.84
C LEU A 111 -6.20 8.07 -7.32
N SER A 112 -5.85 6.97 -6.65
CA SER A 112 -6.83 6.06 -6.04
C SER A 112 -7.69 6.77 -5.00
N GLY A 113 -7.09 7.62 -4.16
CA GLY A 113 -7.82 8.41 -3.16
C GLY A 113 -8.75 9.45 -3.80
N ILE A 114 -8.29 10.12 -4.86
CA ILE A 114 -9.10 11.07 -5.62
C ILE A 114 -10.29 10.37 -6.29
N ILE A 115 -10.07 9.23 -6.95
CA ILE A 115 -11.13 8.46 -7.61
C ILE A 115 -12.15 7.95 -6.58
N SER A 116 -11.69 7.40 -5.45
CA SER A 116 -12.58 6.98 -4.35
C SER A 116 -13.43 8.14 -3.83
N SER A 117 -12.86 9.35 -3.74
CA SER A 117 -13.58 10.55 -3.30
C SER A 117 -14.64 10.99 -4.32
N PHE A 118 -14.41 10.81 -5.62
CA PHE A 118 -15.40 11.14 -6.66
C PHE A 118 -16.48 10.07 -6.81
N SER A 119 -16.16 8.80 -6.58
CA SER A 119 -17.11 7.69 -6.66
C SER A 119 -18.10 7.62 -5.49
N GLY A 120 -18.08 8.59 -4.57
CA GLY A 120 -18.99 8.64 -3.41
C GLY A 120 -18.87 7.43 -2.48
N THR A 121 -17.82 6.62 -2.64
CA THR A 121 -17.50 5.51 -1.77
C THR A 121 -16.78 6.09 -0.56
N ASP A 122 -17.54 6.80 0.28
CA ASP A 122 -17.08 7.21 1.61
C ASP A 122 -16.89 5.95 2.45
N ASN A 123 -15.79 5.22 2.21
CA ASN A 123 -15.21 4.26 3.16
C ASN A 123 -14.55 5.01 4.33
N ARG A 124 -15.10 6.17 4.70
CA ARG A 124 -14.82 6.81 5.96
C ARG A 124 -15.47 5.96 7.02
N PHE A 125 -14.71 4.96 7.46
CA PHE A 125 -14.61 4.53 8.84
C PHE A 125 -15.79 5.03 9.67
N SER A 126 -16.76 4.13 9.88
CA SER A 126 -17.75 4.27 10.93
C SER A 126 -16.98 4.43 12.25
N LYS A 127 -16.63 5.66 12.60
CA LYS A 127 -16.39 6.08 13.97
C LYS A 127 -17.75 5.95 14.62
N ASN A 128 -18.00 4.78 15.21
CA ASN A 128 -19.13 4.60 16.11
C ASN A 128 -19.13 5.73 17.14
N GLY A 129 -20.26 6.44 17.19
CA GLY A 129 -20.55 7.48 18.15
C GLY A 129 -22.05 7.77 18.17
N ASP A 130 -22.65 8.00 16.99
CA ASP A 130 -24.05 8.40 16.90
C ASP A 130 -24.76 7.66 15.75
N VAL A 131 -25.30 6.48 16.05
CA VAL A 131 -26.35 5.87 15.21
C VAL A 131 -27.68 6.31 15.81
N PRO A 132 -28.59 6.97 15.05
CA PRO A 132 -29.88 7.38 15.59
C PRO A 132 -30.68 6.12 16.00
N ASN A 133 -31.11 6.10 17.25
CA ASN A 133 -31.97 5.05 17.80
C ASN A 133 -33.22 4.88 16.92
N PHE A 134 -33.50 3.64 16.57
CA PHE A 134 -34.70 3.21 15.88
C PHE A 134 -35.89 3.21 16.85
N GLU A 135 -36.82 4.16 16.72
CA GLU A 135 -38.15 4.10 17.35
C GLU A 135 -39.18 3.56 16.36
N LEU A 136 -39.80 2.42 16.71
CA LEU A 136 -40.94 1.83 16.00
C LEU A 136 -42.23 2.58 16.36
N GLY A 137 -42.72 3.41 15.44
CA GLY A 137 -44.08 3.95 15.47
C GLY A 137 -44.91 3.34 14.34
N ALA A 138 -45.95 2.57 14.68
CA ALA A 138 -46.92 2.08 13.71
C ALA A 138 -47.97 3.16 13.43
N THR A 139 -47.95 3.73 12.24
CA THR A 139 -49.10 4.47 11.67
C THR A 139 -49.44 3.91 10.30
N GLY A 140 -50.75 3.83 10.05
CA GLY A 140 -51.38 2.98 9.04
C GLY A 140 -50.78 3.03 7.64
N ASP A 141 -50.70 1.83 7.07
CA ASP A 141 -50.75 1.47 5.65
C ASP A 141 -49.57 1.74 4.71
N ASN A 142 -48.40 2.24 5.14
CA ASN A 142 -47.22 2.23 4.26
C ASN A 142 -45.90 2.04 5.01
N ILE A 143 -45.32 0.83 4.94
CA ILE A 143 -43.95 0.56 5.38
C ILE A 143 -42.99 1.12 4.33
N ARG A 144 -42.28 2.22 4.67
CA ARG A 144 -41.15 2.71 3.87
C ARG A 144 -39.84 2.23 4.53
N ILE A 145 -39.13 1.35 3.83
CA ILE A 145 -37.82 0.84 4.26
C ILE A 145 -36.75 1.63 3.52
N PHE A 146 -35.85 2.28 4.26
CA PHE A 146 -34.59 2.80 3.72
C PHE A 146 -33.45 1.94 4.29
N THR A 147 -32.60 1.37 3.43
CA THR A 147 -31.49 0.49 3.83
C THR A 147 -30.14 1.01 3.36
N THR A 148 -29.12 0.79 4.20
CA THR A 148 -27.69 0.87 3.86
C THR A 148 -27.18 -0.49 3.29
N PRO A 149 -26.05 -0.54 2.57
CA PRO A 149 -25.79 -1.59 1.57
C PRO A 149 -25.20 -2.94 2.03
N THR A 150 -25.16 -3.31 3.31
CA THR A 150 -24.29 -4.42 3.77
C THR A 150 -24.91 -5.82 3.88
N ASP A 151 -26.20 -6.04 3.63
CA ASP A 151 -26.83 -7.36 3.79
C ASP A 151 -27.37 -7.98 2.49
N THR A 152 -26.62 -7.90 1.39
CA THR A 152 -27.05 -8.45 0.08
C THR A 152 -27.22 -9.98 0.09
N VAL A 153 -26.57 -10.70 0.99
CA VAL A 153 -26.67 -12.19 1.06
C VAL A 153 -27.96 -12.67 1.75
N SER A 154 -28.52 -11.87 2.67
CA SER A 154 -29.75 -12.23 3.40
C SER A 154 -31.03 -11.93 2.61
N TYR A 155 -30.97 -10.94 1.72
CA TYR A 155 -32.15 -10.46 0.98
C TYR A 155 -32.70 -11.46 -0.04
N ASN A 156 -31.85 -12.22 -0.73
CA ASN A 156 -32.29 -13.19 -1.75
C ASN A 156 -33.11 -14.34 -1.14
N SER A 157 -32.79 -14.75 0.09
CA SER A 157 -33.56 -15.76 0.82
C SER A 157 -34.91 -15.23 1.30
N ILE A 158 -34.97 -13.97 1.75
CA ILE A 158 -36.20 -13.35 2.28
C ILE A 158 -37.18 -13.00 1.14
N LEU A 159 -36.68 -12.50 0.01
CA LEU A 159 -37.50 -12.17 -1.17
C LEU A 159 -38.12 -13.42 -1.80
N ARG A 160 -37.36 -14.52 -1.89
CA ARG A 160 -37.87 -15.81 -2.38
C ARG A 160 -38.82 -16.48 -1.39
N ALA A 161 -38.56 -16.37 -0.09
CA ALA A 161 -39.49 -16.85 0.94
C ALA A 161 -40.85 -16.14 0.93
N ASN A 162 -40.89 -14.89 0.45
CA ASN A 162 -42.11 -14.10 0.28
C ASN A 162 -42.68 -14.10 -1.15
N GLY A 163 -42.19 -14.98 -2.03
CA GLY A 163 -42.77 -15.19 -3.36
C GLY A 163 -42.49 -14.10 -4.40
N ILE A 164 -41.48 -13.24 -4.17
CA ILE A 164 -41.13 -12.16 -5.12
C ILE A 164 -40.14 -12.71 -6.17
N PRO A 165 -40.48 -12.69 -7.47
CA PRO A 165 -39.58 -13.16 -8.52
C PRO A 165 -38.41 -12.19 -8.70
N VAL A 166 -37.21 -12.62 -8.29
CA VAL A 166 -35.96 -11.84 -8.32
C VAL A 166 -35.41 -11.69 -9.76
N ASP A 167 -35.81 -12.59 -10.65
CA ASP A 167 -35.26 -12.70 -12.01
C ASP A 167 -35.74 -11.56 -12.95
N SER A 168 -36.68 -10.73 -12.51
CA SER A 168 -37.22 -9.58 -13.25
C SER A 168 -36.63 -8.22 -12.85
N ILE A 169 -35.59 -8.18 -11.99
CA ILE A 169 -34.97 -6.94 -11.51
C ILE A 169 -33.74 -6.60 -12.38
N PRO A 170 -33.76 -5.53 -13.20
CA PRO A 170 -32.62 -5.15 -14.03
C PRO A 170 -31.44 -4.68 -13.18
N GLY A 171 -30.23 -5.22 -13.42
CA GLY A 171 -28.99 -4.79 -12.75
C GLY A 171 -28.24 -5.85 -11.93
N LEU A 172 -28.74 -7.09 -11.83
CA LEU A 172 -28.08 -8.19 -11.12
C LEU A 172 -27.26 -9.16 -12.02
N GLU A 173 -27.09 -8.86 -13.32
CA GLU A 173 -26.46 -9.78 -14.29
C GLU A 173 -24.95 -10.05 -14.07
N ASN A 174 -24.26 -9.26 -13.25
CA ASN A 174 -22.80 -9.37 -13.05
C ASN A 174 -22.38 -9.91 -11.66
N ILE A 175 -23.30 -10.55 -10.92
CA ILE A 175 -22.95 -11.17 -9.63
C ILE A 175 -22.31 -12.54 -9.90
N PRO A 176 -21.11 -12.83 -9.37
CA PRO A 176 -20.40 -14.08 -9.64
C PRO A 176 -21.26 -15.30 -9.29
N ASN A 177 -21.17 -16.33 -10.12
CA ASN A 177 -22.04 -17.49 -10.07
C ASN A 177 -21.89 -18.20 -8.70
N LYS A 178 -23.02 -18.61 -8.12
CA LYS A 178 -23.12 -19.22 -6.78
C LYS A 178 -22.06 -20.30 -6.55
N LYS A 179 -21.71 -21.08 -7.57
CA LYS A 179 -20.68 -22.13 -7.50
C LYS A 179 -19.25 -21.61 -7.24
N GLU A 180 -18.87 -20.46 -7.80
CA GLU A 180 -17.51 -19.89 -7.59
C GLU A 180 -17.39 -19.31 -6.19
N VAL A 181 -18.43 -18.63 -5.73
CA VAL A 181 -18.53 -18.11 -4.36
C VAL A 181 -18.57 -19.25 -3.33
N ASP A 182 -19.33 -20.31 -3.58
CA ASP A 182 -19.41 -21.49 -2.72
C ASP A 182 -18.05 -22.21 -2.61
N SER A 183 -17.29 -22.29 -3.71
CA SER A 183 -15.95 -22.91 -3.71
C SER A 183 -14.89 -22.10 -2.95
N LEU A 184 -15.00 -20.77 -2.97
CA LEU A 184 -14.16 -19.88 -2.17
C LEU A 184 -14.55 -19.97 -0.69
N ILE A 185 -15.84 -20.03 -0.38
CA ILE A 185 -16.36 -20.21 0.99
C ILE A 185 -15.91 -21.57 1.57
N GLU A 186 -15.94 -22.66 0.79
CA GLU A 186 -15.44 -23.97 1.24
C GLU A 186 -13.93 -23.96 1.54
N LEU A 187 -13.13 -23.22 0.76
CA LEU A 187 -11.69 -23.08 0.98
C LEU A 187 -11.36 -22.33 2.28
N PHE A 188 -12.16 -21.32 2.64
CA PHE A 188 -11.99 -20.52 3.87
C PHE A 188 -12.76 -21.05 5.08
N ASN A 189 -13.79 -21.89 4.90
CA ASN A 189 -14.62 -22.47 5.97
C ASN A 189 -13.85 -23.14 7.12
N PRO A 190 -12.77 -23.93 6.89
CA PRO A 190 -12.04 -24.54 8.00
C PRO A 190 -11.23 -23.53 8.84
N LEU A 191 -10.93 -22.33 8.33
CA LEU A 191 -10.26 -21.26 9.09
C LEU A 191 -11.21 -20.52 10.05
N PHE A 192 -12.53 -20.58 9.81
CA PHE A 192 -13.54 -19.81 10.54
C PHE A 192 -14.56 -20.67 11.27
N LYS A 193 -14.29 -21.98 11.45
CA LYS A 193 -15.22 -22.92 12.10
C LYS A 193 -15.61 -22.41 13.50
N LYS A 194 -16.83 -21.89 13.61
CA LYS A 194 -17.45 -21.47 14.87
C LYS A 194 -17.64 -22.73 15.72
N LYS A 195 -16.92 -22.81 16.84
CA LYS A 195 -17.06 -23.91 17.80
C LYS A 195 -18.31 -23.61 18.63
N ASP A 196 -19.46 -24.08 18.15
CA ASP A 196 -20.72 -24.02 18.89
C ASP A 196 -20.69 -25.10 19.99
N THR A 197 -20.11 -24.75 21.12
CA THR A 197 -20.16 -25.52 22.37
C THR A 197 -20.20 -24.50 23.49
N ILE A 198 -21.01 -24.74 24.54
CA ILE A 198 -21.21 -23.86 25.71
C ILE A 198 -19.88 -23.16 26.04
N GLN A 199 -19.83 -21.83 25.88
CA GLN A 199 -18.59 -21.06 26.01
C GLN A 199 -18.12 -21.10 27.46
N THR A 200 -17.31 -22.10 27.77
CA THR A 200 -16.47 -22.15 28.97
C THR A 200 -15.04 -21.98 28.47
N TYR A 201 -14.30 -21.04 29.04
CA TYR A 201 -12.88 -20.89 28.75
C TYR A 201 -12.06 -21.74 29.74
N ASP A 202 -10.98 -22.34 29.27
CA ASP A 202 -10.06 -23.06 30.13
C ASP A 202 -9.19 -22.05 30.87
N TYR A 203 -9.40 -21.89 32.18
CA TYR A 203 -8.61 -20.98 33.00
C TYR A 203 -7.17 -21.48 33.17
N ILE A 204 -6.21 -20.60 32.98
CA ILE A 204 -4.78 -20.88 33.16
C ILE A 204 -4.18 -19.80 34.05
N SER A 205 -3.66 -20.16 35.22
CA SER A 205 -3.04 -19.23 36.17
C SER A 205 -1.70 -18.67 35.67
N GLU A 206 -1.31 -17.48 36.17
CA GLU A 206 -0.01 -16.86 35.87
C GLU A 206 1.18 -17.75 36.26
N GLU A 207 1.10 -18.47 37.39
CA GLU A 207 2.13 -19.42 37.83
C GLU A 207 2.39 -20.52 36.80
N HIS A 208 1.32 -21.11 36.25
CA HIS A 208 1.43 -22.10 35.18
C HIS A 208 2.04 -21.48 33.91
N LEU A 209 1.62 -20.27 33.52
CA LEU A 209 2.18 -19.58 32.36
C LEU A 209 3.68 -19.31 32.51
N ASP A 210 4.15 -19.03 33.72
CA ASP A 210 5.57 -18.78 34.00
C ASP A 210 6.44 -20.04 33.93
N THR A 211 5.83 -21.23 34.07
CA THR A 211 6.53 -22.50 33.83
C THR A 211 6.81 -22.75 32.35
N LEU A 212 6.08 -22.10 31.43
CA LEU A 212 6.19 -22.33 30.00
C LEU A 212 7.38 -21.58 29.38
N HIS A 213 7.95 -22.15 28.33
CA HIS A 213 8.94 -21.47 27.50
C HIS A 213 8.34 -20.22 26.82
N TRP A 214 9.17 -19.24 26.48
CA TRP A 214 8.72 -17.89 26.10
C TRP A 214 7.69 -17.86 24.97
N PHE A 215 7.83 -18.71 23.94
CA PHE A 215 6.93 -18.70 22.78
C PHE A 215 5.57 -19.35 23.08
N PRO A 216 5.50 -20.60 23.60
CA PRO A 216 4.24 -21.17 24.07
C PRO A 216 3.51 -20.29 25.09
N ARG A 217 4.23 -19.71 26.06
CA ARG A 217 3.66 -18.80 27.07
C ARG A 217 2.86 -17.65 26.43
N ILE A 218 3.43 -17.02 25.41
CA ILE A 218 2.80 -15.89 24.71
C ILE A 218 1.53 -16.35 23.98
N LEU A 219 1.60 -17.47 23.26
CA LEU A 219 0.46 -18.00 22.51
C LEU A 219 -0.68 -18.44 23.43
N THR A 220 -0.36 -19.21 24.48
CA THR A 220 -1.34 -19.71 25.45
C THR A 220 -2.02 -18.57 26.21
N ARG A 221 -1.27 -17.54 26.61
CA ARG A 221 -1.86 -16.33 27.24
C ARG A 221 -2.79 -15.59 26.28
N PHE A 222 -2.39 -15.46 25.02
CA PHE A 222 -3.19 -14.78 24.01
C PHE A 222 -4.51 -15.53 23.74
N GLU A 223 -4.45 -16.85 23.61
CA GLU A 223 -5.63 -17.71 23.45
C GLU A 223 -6.58 -17.59 24.66
N LEU A 224 -6.05 -17.71 25.88
CA LEU A 224 -6.82 -17.51 27.11
C LEU A 224 -7.55 -16.16 27.12
N TYR A 225 -6.86 -15.07 26.77
CA TYR A 225 -7.45 -13.74 26.79
C TYR A 225 -8.55 -13.58 25.73
N ILE A 226 -8.38 -14.16 24.55
CA ILE A 226 -9.43 -14.18 23.52
C ILE A 226 -10.65 -14.93 24.03
N ASP A 227 -10.45 -16.12 24.60
CA ASP A 227 -11.56 -16.98 25.03
C ASP A 227 -12.29 -16.39 26.24
N PHE A 228 -11.56 -15.80 27.18
CA PHE A 228 -12.14 -15.05 28.30
C PHE A 228 -12.95 -13.84 27.81
N TYR A 229 -12.39 -13.05 26.88
CA TYR A 229 -13.07 -11.86 26.34
C TYR A 229 -14.39 -12.24 25.67
N LYS A 230 -14.40 -13.30 24.85
CA LYS A 230 -15.61 -13.80 24.19
C LYS A 230 -16.65 -14.32 25.16
N THR A 231 -16.21 -15.10 26.14
CA THR A 231 -17.10 -15.77 27.08
C THR A 231 -17.75 -14.78 28.06
N THR A 232 -17.00 -13.79 28.52
CA THR A 232 -17.43 -12.87 29.58
C THR A 232 -17.90 -11.50 29.07
N ASN A 233 -17.53 -11.13 27.84
CA ASN A 233 -17.76 -9.82 27.25
C ASN A 233 -17.19 -8.65 28.08
N ILE A 234 -16.20 -8.90 28.95
CA ILE A 234 -15.54 -7.86 29.74
C ILE A 234 -14.54 -7.12 28.84
N LYS A 235 -14.88 -5.90 28.40
CA LYS A 235 -14.02 -5.11 27.50
C LYS A 235 -12.89 -4.38 28.22
N ASP A 236 -13.09 -4.01 29.48
CA ASP A 236 -12.12 -3.25 30.26
C ASP A 236 -10.94 -4.15 30.66
N PRO A 237 -9.70 -3.88 30.19
CA PRO A 237 -8.53 -4.70 30.50
C PRO A 237 -8.22 -4.79 31.99
N LEU A 238 -8.53 -3.74 32.78
CA LEU A 238 -8.24 -3.75 34.21
C LEU A 238 -9.15 -4.75 34.94
N LYS A 239 -10.45 -4.70 34.66
CA LYS A 239 -11.44 -5.63 35.22
C LYS A 239 -11.21 -7.06 34.77
N ALA A 240 -10.80 -7.24 33.51
CA ALA A 240 -10.53 -8.56 32.97
C ALA A 240 -9.34 -9.23 33.67
N LEU A 241 -8.22 -8.51 33.83
CA LEU A 241 -7.03 -9.05 34.50
C LEU A 241 -7.29 -9.32 35.98
N ASP A 242 -8.06 -8.47 36.65
CA ASP A 242 -8.48 -8.68 38.04
C ASP A 242 -9.35 -9.94 38.16
N SER A 243 -10.30 -10.14 37.24
CA SER A 243 -11.16 -11.33 37.20
C SER A 243 -10.39 -12.62 36.92
N LEU A 244 -9.37 -12.55 36.06
CA LEU A 244 -8.47 -13.66 35.76
C LEU A 244 -7.42 -13.90 36.86
N LYS A 245 -7.23 -12.95 37.78
CA LYS A 245 -6.11 -12.95 38.75
C LYS A 245 -4.74 -12.98 38.07
N HIS A 246 -4.62 -12.31 36.93
CA HIS A 246 -3.37 -12.17 36.19
C HIS A 246 -2.67 -10.88 36.55
N ASP A 247 -1.34 -10.86 36.42
CA ASP A 247 -0.56 -9.67 36.73
C ASP A 247 -1.00 -8.46 35.89
N ASN A 248 -1.24 -7.34 36.57
CA ASN A 248 -1.66 -6.09 35.94
C ASN A 248 -0.49 -5.31 35.31
N THR A 249 0.22 -5.96 34.37
CA THR A 249 1.33 -5.35 33.63
C THR A 249 0.81 -4.51 32.46
N LYS A 250 1.64 -3.56 31.98
CA LYS A 250 1.33 -2.81 30.75
C LYS A 250 1.17 -3.73 29.53
N TYR A 251 1.97 -4.79 29.49
CA TYR A 251 1.93 -5.79 28.42
C TYR A 251 0.63 -6.59 28.43
N ASN A 252 0.22 -7.12 29.58
CA ASN A 252 -1.02 -7.89 29.71
C ASN A 252 -2.25 -7.05 29.37
N ARG A 253 -2.28 -5.78 29.83
CA ARG A 253 -3.32 -4.81 29.46
C ARG A 253 -3.38 -4.55 27.96
N TRP A 254 -2.22 -4.28 27.35
CA TRP A 254 -2.13 -4.04 25.91
C TRP A 254 -2.60 -5.26 25.11
N MET A 255 -2.19 -6.47 25.52
CA MET A 255 -2.55 -7.72 24.85
C MET A 255 -4.05 -7.97 24.93
N TYR A 256 -4.64 -7.85 26.12
CA TYR A 256 -6.08 -8.01 26.32
C TYR A 256 -6.89 -6.97 25.53
N ALA A 257 -6.44 -5.71 25.52
CA ALA A 257 -7.11 -4.63 24.78
C ALA A 257 -7.15 -4.86 23.26
N LYS A 258 -6.35 -5.79 22.70
CA LYS A 258 -6.44 -6.14 21.28
C LYS A 258 -7.61 -7.03 20.92
N ASN A 259 -8.24 -7.67 21.91
CA ASN A 259 -9.38 -8.56 21.66
C ASN A 259 -10.55 -7.85 20.97
N GLU A 260 -10.82 -6.59 21.31
CA GLU A 260 -11.86 -5.80 20.63
C GLU A 260 -11.57 -5.65 19.13
N GLY A 261 -10.33 -5.35 18.75
CA GLY A 261 -9.94 -5.25 17.35
C GLY A 261 -9.96 -6.61 16.63
N ILE A 262 -9.64 -7.69 17.34
CA ILE A 262 -9.70 -9.06 16.80
C ILE A 262 -11.14 -9.49 16.54
N ASP A 263 -12.05 -9.18 17.46
CA ASP A 263 -13.46 -9.53 17.31
C ASP A 263 -14.13 -8.65 16.23
N GLN A 264 -13.81 -7.36 16.16
CA GLN A 264 -14.23 -6.50 15.04
C GLN A 264 -13.73 -7.04 13.69
N ALA A 265 -12.47 -7.49 13.61
CA ALA A 265 -11.92 -8.07 12.38
C ALA A 265 -12.54 -9.44 12.02
N ARG A 266 -13.03 -10.20 13.01
CA ARG A 266 -13.73 -11.48 12.80
C ARG A 266 -15.18 -11.28 12.36
N GLU A 267 -15.88 -10.31 12.97
CA GLU A 267 -17.28 -10.01 12.67
C GLU A 267 -17.43 -9.26 11.35
N ASN A 268 -16.55 -8.28 11.08
CA ASN A 268 -16.56 -7.46 9.87
C ASN A 268 -15.23 -7.60 9.13
N PRO A 269 -14.97 -8.75 8.49
CA PRO A 269 -13.70 -8.99 7.78
C PRO A 269 -13.48 -7.96 6.66
N SER A 270 -14.54 -7.48 6.01
CA SER A 270 -14.47 -6.45 4.97
C SER A 270 -13.83 -5.16 5.48
N ASP A 271 -14.20 -4.70 6.68
CA ASP A 271 -13.70 -3.44 7.25
C ASP A 271 -12.23 -3.56 7.62
N PHE A 272 -11.83 -4.72 8.15
CA PHE A 272 -10.44 -5.04 8.40
C PHE A 272 -9.62 -5.07 7.10
N PHE A 273 -10.12 -5.72 6.04
CA PHE A 273 -9.46 -5.72 4.73
C PHE A 273 -9.37 -4.31 4.14
N ASN A 274 -10.43 -3.50 4.24
CA ASN A 274 -10.42 -2.11 3.80
C ASN A 274 -9.38 -1.27 4.55
N TYR A 275 -9.29 -1.44 5.87
CA TYR A 275 -8.23 -0.82 6.68
C TYR A 275 -6.83 -1.22 6.22
N LEU A 276 -6.59 -2.51 5.96
CA LEU A 276 -5.30 -2.99 5.47
C LEU A 276 -4.97 -2.42 4.08
N ILE A 277 -5.95 -2.33 3.19
CA ILE A 277 -5.78 -1.74 1.86
C ILE A 277 -5.39 -0.26 1.97
N GLU A 278 -6.06 0.50 2.85
CA GLU A 278 -5.73 1.90 3.10
C GLU A 278 -4.30 2.07 3.65
N LYS A 279 -3.82 1.13 4.46
CA LYS A 279 -2.45 1.13 5.02
C LYS A 279 -1.41 0.44 4.14
N THR A 280 -1.82 -0.14 3.01
CA THR A 280 -0.93 -0.83 2.06
C THR A 280 0.29 0.00 1.64
N PRO A 281 0.21 1.33 1.34
CA PRO A 281 1.40 2.11 1.02
C PRO A 281 2.48 1.94 2.08
N PHE A 282 2.11 2.21 3.33
CA PHE A 282 3.02 2.15 4.47
C PHE A 282 3.62 0.75 4.61
N PHE A 283 2.81 -0.30 4.47
CA PHE A 283 3.28 -1.67 4.55
C PHE A 283 4.28 -2.00 3.46
N VAL A 284 4.02 -1.64 2.20
CA VAL A 284 4.96 -1.93 1.10
C VAL A 284 6.30 -1.23 1.35
N PHE A 285 6.32 0.04 1.76
CA PHE A 285 7.56 0.75 2.07
C PHE A 285 8.30 0.14 3.26
N PHE A 286 7.59 -0.14 4.36
CA PHE A 286 8.18 -0.70 5.58
C PHE A 286 8.73 -2.11 5.35
N PHE A 287 8.00 -2.95 4.60
CA PHE A 287 8.38 -4.34 4.34
C PHE A 287 9.37 -4.52 3.19
N THR A 288 9.59 -3.52 2.32
CA THR A 288 10.58 -3.59 1.22
C THR A 288 11.98 -4.04 1.68
N PRO A 289 12.61 -3.47 2.72
CA PRO A 289 13.91 -3.94 3.20
C PRO A 289 13.86 -5.39 3.73
N PHE A 290 12.74 -5.82 4.31
CA PHE A 290 12.56 -7.20 4.78
C PHE A 290 12.42 -8.18 3.61
N TYR A 291 11.69 -7.81 2.55
CA TYR A 291 11.65 -8.60 1.32
C TYR A 291 13.03 -8.70 0.68
N ALA A 292 13.80 -7.60 0.67
CA ALA A 292 15.17 -7.59 0.13
C ALA A 292 16.08 -8.52 0.93
N LEU A 293 15.98 -8.46 2.25
CA LEU A 293 16.71 -9.34 3.15
C LEU A 293 16.31 -10.81 2.95
N PHE A 294 15.02 -11.09 2.86
CA PHE A 294 14.50 -12.45 2.63
C PHE A 294 15.03 -13.05 1.33
N PHE A 295 14.92 -12.33 0.20
CA PHE A 295 15.46 -12.80 -1.07
C PHE A 295 16.99 -12.90 -1.05
N TRP A 296 17.67 -11.96 -0.40
CA TRP A 296 19.12 -12.01 -0.26
C TRP A 296 19.57 -13.23 0.57
N LEU A 297 18.85 -13.61 1.63
CA LEU A 297 19.16 -14.81 2.42
C LEU A 297 18.97 -16.10 1.60
N ILE A 298 17.85 -16.20 0.85
CA ILE A 298 17.57 -17.34 -0.04
C ILE A 298 18.62 -17.45 -1.15
N TYR A 299 19.02 -16.33 -1.73
CA TYR A 299 19.99 -16.26 -2.82
C TYR A 299 21.40 -15.86 -2.38
N SER A 300 21.73 -16.07 -1.10
CA SER A 300 22.99 -15.63 -0.48
C SER A 300 24.24 -16.23 -1.11
N LYS A 301 24.10 -17.38 -1.79
CA LYS A 301 25.17 -18.05 -2.55
C LYS A 301 25.44 -17.42 -3.93
N LYS A 302 24.66 -16.44 -4.36
CA LYS A 302 24.86 -15.75 -5.65
C LYS A 302 25.73 -14.51 -5.49
N LYS A 303 26.31 -14.04 -6.60
CA LYS A 303 27.19 -12.86 -6.65
C LYS A 303 26.48 -11.52 -6.35
N TYR A 304 25.17 -11.55 -6.13
CA TYR A 304 24.38 -10.32 -6.01
C TYR A 304 24.34 -9.79 -4.58
N THR A 305 24.61 -8.50 -4.41
CA THR A 305 24.59 -7.83 -3.11
C THR A 305 23.15 -7.62 -2.61
N TYR A 306 23.01 -7.32 -1.32
CA TYR A 306 21.73 -6.89 -0.74
C TYR A 306 21.12 -5.70 -1.50
N MET A 307 21.96 -4.72 -1.88
CA MET A 307 21.50 -3.53 -2.60
C MET A 307 20.93 -3.87 -3.97
N GLU A 308 21.46 -4.88 -4.65
CA GLU A 308 20.96 -5.32 -5.95
C GLU A 308 19.61 -6.04 -5.85
N HIS A 309 19.39 -6.81 -4.78
CA HIS A 309 18.08 -7.38 -4.45
C HIS A 309 17.06 -6.28 -4.10
N MET A 310 17.50 -5.26 -3.35
CA MET A 310 16.65 -4.11 -3.05
C MET A 310 16.26 -3.34 -4.33
N ILE A 311 17.21 -3.15 -5.26
CA ILE A 311 16.92 -2.56 -6.58
C ILE A 311 15.91 -3.41 -7.35
N LEU A 312 16.03 -4.74 -7.34
CA LEU A 312 15.05 -5.63 -7.98
C LEU A 312 13.64 -5.41 -7.41
N ILE A 313 13.50 -5.39 -6.08
CA ILE A 313 12.21 -5.23 -5.41
C ILE A 313 11.57 -3.88 -5.72
N PHE A 314 12.35 -2.79 -5.75
CA PHE A 314 11.83 -1.49 -6.16
C PHE A 314 11.25 -1.55 -7.58
N HIS A 315 11.93 -2.19 -8.53
CA HIS A 315 11.38 -2.35 -9.87
C HIS A 315 10.12 -3.23 -9.91
N ILE A 316 10.08 -4.32 -9.15
CA ILE A 316 8.90 -5.20 -9.08
C ILE A 316 7.70 -4.43 -8.53
N PHE A 317 7.85 -3.73 -7.39
CA PHE A 317 6.75 -2.95 -6.83
C PHE A 317 6.38 -1.75 -7.70
N SER A 318 7.35 -1.08 -8.33
CA SER A 318 7.07 -0.08 -9.35
C SER A 318 6.22 -0.64 -10.48
N PHE A 319 6.53 -1.82 -10.99
CA PHE A 319 5.76 -2.45 -12.07
C PHE A 319 4.33 -2.75 -11.61
N ILE A 320 4.16 -3.36 -10.44
CA ILE A 320 2.83 -3.67 -9.87
C ILE A 320 2.00 -2.40 -9.73
N PHE A 321 2.51 -1.36 -9.09
CA PHE A 321 1.77 -0.11 -8.92
C PHE A 321 1.46 0.58 -10.24
N LEU A 322 2.33 0.45 -11.23
CA LEU A 322 2.11 1.02 -12.55
C LEU A 322 1.01 0.29 -13.32
N VAL A 323 0.99 -1.04 -13.26
CA VAL A 323 -0.09 -1.85 -13.82
C VAL A 323 -1.41 -1.53 -13.11
N MET A 324 -1.42 -1.44 -11.78
CA MET A 324 -2.62 -1.05 -11.03
C MET A 324 -3.10 0.36 -11.40
N LEU A 325 -2.18 1.31 -11.63
CA LEU A 325 -2.51 2.66 -12.09
C LEU A 325 -3.17 2.62 -13.47
N ILE A 326 -2.63 1.85 -14.41
CA ILE A 326 -3.22 1.67 -15.75
C ILE A 326 -4.62 1.05 -15.66
N ILE A 327 -4.83 0.09 -14.75
CA ILE A 327 -6.15 -0.54 -14.55
C ILE A 327 -7.17 0.44 -13.96
N ILE A 328 -6.74 1.33 -13.08
CA ILE A 328 -7.63 2.28 -12.40
C ILE A 328 -8.05 3.46 -13.30
N VAL A 329 -7.19 3.88 -14.23
CA VAL A 329 -7.50 4.96 -15.17
C VAL A 329 -8.33 4.37 -16.32
N PRO A 330 -9.62 4.75 -16.48
CA PRO A 330 -10.51 4.18 -17.49
C PRO A 330 -10.10 4.47 -18.94
#